data_AF-A0A259L1C0-F1
#
_entry.id   AF-A0A259L1C0-F1
#
_cell.length_a   1.000
_cell.length_b   1.000
_cell.length_c   1.000
_cell.angle_alpha   90.00
_cell.angle_beta   90.00
_cell.angle_gamma   90.00
#
_symmetry.space_group_name_H-M   'P 1'
#
loop_
_entity.id
_entity.type
_entity.pdbx_description
1 polymer ?
#
loop_
_entity_poly.entity_id
_entity_poly.type
_entity_poly.pdbx_seq_one_letter_code
_entity_poly.pdbx_strand_id
1 'polypeptide(L)'
;GYRLALDSPGRVDRLAVLDIVPTLAMWHGMDRARALQVYHWAFLAQPHPLPETLIGGHPRFYLDHTLASWTAAKDLSAFDARALAHYRAAYSSPDHIRAMCEDYRAGATIDLAHDEADLAAGRVIECPVFAIWGAHGIPSRGVTPLDAWRVFAPKIEGQAVEAGHFLCEENPEATLKALQGFLG
;
A
#
# COMPACT_ATOMS: atom_id res chain seq x y z
N GLY A 1 -7.12 3.94 -5.22
CA GLY A 1 -7.59 3.30 -6.48
C GLY A 1 -8.89 2.55 -6.27
N TYR A 2 -8.89 1.53 -5.41
CA TYR A 2 -10.06 0.66 -5.23
C TYR A 2 -11.30 1.37 -4.64
N ARG A 3 -11.13 2.28 -3.67
CA ARG A 3 -12.22 3.12 -3.13
C ARG A 3 -12.96 3.89 -4.22
N LEU A 4 -12.23 4.52 -5.14
CA LEU A 4 -12.82 5.20 -6.31
C LEU A 4 -13.65 4.24 -7.18
N ALA A 5 -13.17 3.02 -7.40
CA ALA A 5 -13.86 2.03 -8.22
C ALA A 5 -15.13 1.46 -7.55
N LEU A 6 -15.17 1.43 -6.21
CA LEU A 6 -16.36 1.08 -5.43
C LEU A 6 -17.38 2.22 -5.38
N ASP A 7 -16.91 3.45 -5.13
CA ASP A 7 -17.79 4.62 -4.95
C ASP A 7 -18.35 5.14 -6.28
N SER A 8 -17.65 4.91 -7.39
CA SER A 8 -17.99 5.47 -8.70
C SER A 8 -17.85 4.43 -9.81
N PRO A 9 -18.69 3.37 -9.80
CA PRO A 9 -18.70 2.38 -10.86
C PRO A 9 -18.96 3.03 -12.23
N GLY A 10 -18.30 2.51 -13.26
CA GLY A 10 -18.34 3.05 -14.62
C GLY A 10 -17.44 4.27 -14.87
N ARG A 11 -16.72 4.79 -13.86
CA ARG A 11 -15.67 5.82 -14.05
C ARG A 11 -14.26 5.24 -14.20
N VAL A 12 -14.09 3.97 -13.87
CA VAL A 12 -12.82 3.24 -13.95
C VAL A 12 -13.01 2.09 -14.92
N ASP A 13 -12.31 2.13 -16.06
CA ASP A 13 -12.43 1.08 -17.08
C ASP A 13 -11.68 -0.20 -16.68
N ARG A 14 -10.52 -0.04 -16.05
CA ARG A 14 -9.64 -1.10 -15.55
C ARG A 14 -8.88 -0.61 -14.32
N LEU A 15 -8.68 -1.47 -13.33
CA LEU A 15 -7.94 -1.13 -12.11
C LEU A 15 -6.74 -2.06 -11.92
N ALA A 16 -5.53 -1.50 -11.94
CA ALA A 16 -4.34 -2.20 -11.45
C ALA A 16 -4.03 -1.74 -10.02
N VAL A 17 -3.78 -2.69 -9.11
CA VAL A 17 -3.34 -2.44 -7.73
C VAL A 17 -1.95 -3.04 -7.52
N LEU A 18 -1.06 -2.27 -6.91
CA LEU A 18 0.36 -2.61 -6.79
C LEU A 18 0.73 -2.76 -5.31
N ASP A 19 1.16 -3.95 -4.92
CA ASP A 19 1.61 -4.37 -3.59
C ASP A 19 0.70 -3.97 -2.41
N ILE A 20 -0.60 -3.99 -2.64
CA ILE A 20 -1.62 -3.71 -1.62
C ILE A 20 -2.71 -4.79 -1.59
N VAL A 21 -3.40 -4.88 -0.45
CA VAL A 21 -4.67 -5.58 -0.26
C VAL A 21 -5.71 -4.59 0.31
N PRO A 22 -7.01 -4.90 0.32
CA PRO A 22 -8.01 -4.01 0.91
C PRO A 22 -7.68 -3.65 2.37
N THR A 23 -8.01 -2.43 2.79
CA THR A 23 -7.72 -1.94 4.16
C THR A 23 -8.39 -2.84 5.20
N LEU A 24 -9.62 -3.29 4.95
CA LEU A 24 -10.33 -4.27 5.77
C LEU A 24 -9.56 -5.59 5.96
N ALA A 25 -8.93 -6.11 4.90
CA ALA A 25 -8.16 -7.35 4.98
C ALA A 25 -6.92 -7.20 5.87
N MET A 26 -6.28 -6.02 5.85
CA MET A 26 -5.13 -5.72 6.73
C MET A 26 -5.54 -5.65 8.19
N TRP A 27 -6.61 -4.93 8.53
CA TRP A 27 -7.03 -4.76 9.92
C TRP A 27 -7.63 -6.04 10.52
N HIS A 28 -8.53 -6.72 9.81
CA HIS A 28 -9.10 -7.98 10.31
C HIS A 28 -8.09 -9.12 10.34
N GLY A 29 -7.06 -9.08 9.49
CA GLY A 29 -5.98 -10.06 9.45
C GLY A 29 -4.78 -9.74 10.35
N MET A 30 -4.85 -8.69 11.18
CA MET A 30 -3.72 -8.21 11.98
C MET A 30 -3.44 -9.14 13.18
N ASP A 31 -2.57 -10.12 12.99
CA ASP A 31 -2.04 -10.96 14.07
C ASP A 31 -0.70 -10.42 14.64
N ARG A 32 -0.11 -11.15 15.60
CA ARG A 32 1.17 -10.77 16.22
C ARG A 32 2.29 -10.60 15.19
N ALA A 33 2.39 -11.49 14.21
CA ALA A 33 3.46 -11.47 13.23
C ALA A 33 3.29 -10.29 12.26
N ARG A 34 2.05 -10.07 11.80
CA ARG A 34 1.68 -8.96 10.94
C ARG A 34 1.90 -7.62 11.63
N ALA A 35 1.46 -7.46 12.88
CA ALA A 35 1.63 -6.22 13.64
C ALA A 35 3.10 -5.80 13.78
N LEU A 36 4.04 -6.75 13.90
CA LEU A 36 5.47 -6.44 13.91
C LEU A 36 6.00 -6.06 12.52
N GLN A 37 5.49 -6.68 11.46
CA GLN A 37 5.90 -6.41 10.08
C GLN A 37 5.39 -5.05 9.57
N VAL A 38 4.15 -4.70 9.92
CA VAL A 38 3.49 -3.46 9.49
C VAL A 38 3.21 -2.53 10.67
N TYR A 39 4.11 -2.47 11.65
CA TYR A 39 3.95 -1.69 12.89
C TYR A 39 3.53 -0.23 12.65
N HIS A 40 3.97 0.35 11.52
CA HIS A 40 3.65 1.70 11.10
C HIS A 40 2.14 1.93 10.93
N TRP A 41 1.33 0.90 10.61
CA TRP A 41 -0.13 1.00 10.55
C TRP A 41 -0.72 1.47 11.88
N ALA A 42 -0.32 0.83 12.98
CA ALA A 42 -0.81 1.18 14.32
C ALA A 42 -0.09 2.41 14.90
N PHE A 43 1.20 2.59 14.59
CA PHE A 43 2.01 3.70 15.08
C PHE A 43 1.58 5.04 14.47
N LEU A 44 1.44 5.13 13.14
CA LEU A 44 1.07 6.37 12.46
C LEU A 44 -0.40 6.75 12.73
N ALA A 45 -1.25 5.76 13.04
CA ALA A 45 -2.64 5.98 13.45
C ALA A 45 -2.79 6.43 14.92
N GLN A 46 -1.72 6.51 15.72
CA GLN A 46 -1.82 7.02 17.09
C GLN A 46 -2.30 8.48 17.12
N PRO A 47 -3.01 8.92 18.19
CA PRO A 47 -3.47 10.29 18.32
C PRO A 47 -2.34 11.33 18.16
N HIS A 48 -2.67 12.44 17.51
CA HIS A 48 -1.77 13.60 17.40
C HIS A 48 -1.39 14.11 18.81
N PRO A 49 -0.13 14.54 19.06
CA PRO A 49 0.98 14.69 18.12
C PRO A 49 2.03 13.56 18.19
N LEU A 50 1.69 12.37 18.67
CA LEU A 50 2.70 11.34 18.99
C LEU A 50 3.58 10.95 17.80
N PRO A 51 3.04 10.42 16.67
CA PRO A 51 3.89 9.99 15.57
C PRO A 51 4.59 11.17 14.89
N GLU A 52 3.93 12.33 14.77
CA GLU A 52 4.51 13.54 14.20
C GLU A 52 5.73 14.01 15.00
N THR A 53 5.65 13.98 16.33
CA THR A 53 6.76 14.38 17.21
C THR A 53 7.95 13.42 17.07
N LEU A 54 7.69 12.11 17.07
CA LEU A 54 8.76 11.09 17.02
C LEU A 54 9.47 11.09 15.66
N ILE A 55 8.73 11.22 14.56
CA ILE A 55 9.29 11.30 13.21
C ILE A 55 10.01 12.63 13.01
N GLY A 56 9.42 13.74 13.47
CA GLY A 56 9.96 15.09 13.32
C GLY A 56 11.35 15.29 13.92
N GLY A 57 11.76 14.46 14.88
CA GLY A 57 13.12 14.47 15.43
C GLY A 57 14.18 14.05 14.39
N HIS A 58 13.89 13.05 13.56
CA HIS A 58 14.81 12.54 12.54
C HIS A 58 14.06 12.06 11.27
N PRO A 59 13.41 12.96 10.52
CA PRO A 59 12.49 12.58 9.44
C PRO A 59 13.20 11.82 8.30
N ARG A 60 14.42 12.24 7.94
CA ARG A 60 15.22 11.54 6.93
C ARG A 60 15.58 10.12 7.36
N PHE A 61 15.93 9.91 8.63
CA PHE A 61 16.25 8.58 9.11
C PHE A 61 15.02 7.67 9.04
N TYR A 62 13.86 8.15 9.51
CA TYR A 62 12.62 7.38 9.46
C TYR A 62 12.22 7.02 8.02
N LEU A 63 12.31 7.97 7.08
CA LEU A 63 12.06 7.73 5.67
C LEU A 63 13.04 6.70 5.09
N ASP A 64 14.36 6.97 5.20
CA ASP A 64 15.39 6.11 4.61
C ASP A 64 15.33 4.69 5.19
N HIS A 65 15.08 4.55 6.49
CA HIS A 65 14.86 3.26 7.15
C HIS A 65 13.62 2.55 6.59
N THR A 66 12.49 3.26 6.48
CA THR A 66 11.22 2.68 5.99
C THR A 66 11.37 2.20 4.55
N LEU A 67 11.88 3.06 3.65
CA LEU A 67 12.12 2.71 2.25
C LEU A 67 13.06 1.50 2.13
N ALA A 68 14.22 1.53 2.80
CA ALA A 68 15.15 0.41 2.76
C ALA A 68 14.51 -0.88 3.30
N SER A 69 13.76 -0.81 4.41
CA SER A 69 13.19 -2.00 5.05
C SER A 69 12.19 -2.75 4.16
N TRP A 70 11.57 -2.07 3.20
CA TRP A 70 10.55 -2.64 2.32
C TRP A 70 11.08 -3.06 0.94
N THR A 71 12.31 -2.70 0.56
CA THR A 71 12.95 -3.28 -0.63
C THR A 71 13.32 -4.74 -0.39
N ALA A 72 13.51 -5.50 -1.47
CA ALA A 72 14.06 -6.86 -1.40
C ALA A 72 15.51 -6.85 -0.87
N ALA A 73 16.32 -5.89 -1.31
CA ALA A 73 17.73 -5.77 -0.95
C ALA A 73 17.98 -5.28 0.49
N LYS A 74 16.97 -4.73 1.16
CA LYS A 74 17.09 -4.11 2.50
C LYS A 74 18.04 -2.89 2.53
N ASP A 75 18.13 -2.20 1.41
CA ASP A 75 18.87 -0.95 1.23
C ASP A 75 18.13 -0.01 0.25
N LEU A 76 18.77 1.10 -0.09
CA LEU A 76 18.23 2.12 -1.01
C LEU A 76 18.76 2.01 -2.44
N SER A 77 19.42 0.90 -2.81
CA SER A 77 20.08 0.75 -4.11
C SER A 77 19.12 0.71 -5.30
N ALA A 78 17.86 0.33 -5.06
CA ALA A 78 16.81 0.32 -6.08
C ALA A 78 16.30 1.73 -6.46
N PHE A 79 16.58 2.75 -5.65
CA PHE A 79 16.07 4.09 -5.86
C PHE A 79 17.10 4.98 -6.56
N ASP A 80 16.67 5.67 -7.61
CA ASP A 80 17.48 6.74 -8.20
C ASP A 80 17.73 7.85 -7.16
N ALA A 81 18.97 8.34 -7.09
CA ALA A 81 19.36 9.38 -6.13
C ALA A 81 18.48 10.65 -6.24
N ARG A 82 17.98 10.96 -7.44
CA ARG A 82 17.07 12.08 -7.71
C ARG A 82 15.70 11.81 -7.07
N ALA A 83 15.16 10.60 -7.22
CA ALA A 83 13.89 10.21 -6.60
C ALA A 83 13.99 10.26 -5.06
N LEU A 84 15.07 9.73 -4.49
CA LEU A 84 15.32 9.84 -3.04
C LEU A 84 15.40 11.29 -2.56
N ALA A 85 16.01 12.18 -3.34
CA ALA A 85 16.06 13.61 -3.00
C ALA A 85 14.66 14.23 -2.97
N HIS A 86 13.78 13.86 -3.91
CA HIS A 86 12.37 14.28 -3.91
C HIS A 86 11.62 13.78 -2.68
N TYR A 87 11.74 12.49 -2.35
CA TYR A 87 11.06 11.92 -1.18
C TYR A 87 11.54 12.56 0.12
N ARG A 88 12.86 12.73 0.29
CA ARG A 88 13.44 13.39 1.47
C ARG A 88 13.02 14.85 1.60
N ALA A 89 12.91 15.57 0.49
CA ALA A 89 12.44 16.96 0.49
C ALA A 89 10.95 17.06 0.87
N ALA A 90 10.12 16.10 0.44
CA ALA A 90 8.73 16.07 0.88
C ALA A 90 8.63 15.76 2.38
N TYR A 91 9.38 14.78 2.85
CA TYR A 91 9.32 14.28 4.22
C TYR A 91 9.94 15.22 5.28
N SER A 92 10.65 16.27 4.87
CA SER A 92 11.19 17.29 5.78
C SER A 92 10.15 18.33 6.21
N SER A 93 8.96 18.34 5.59
CA SER A 93 7.86 19.23 5.94
C SER A 93 7.01 18.65 7.09
N PRO A 94 6.87 19.36 8.23
CA PRO A 94 5.97 18.94 9.31
C PRO A 94 4.52 18.76 8.85
N ASP A 95 4.05 19.56 7.89
CA ASP A 95 2.71 19.45 7.34
C ASP A 95 2.54 18.17 6.52
N HIS A 96 3.57 17.73 5.80
CA HIS A 96 3.53 16.45 5.09
C HIS A 96 3.58 15.25 6.05
N ILE A 97 4.37 15.34 7.13
CA ILE A 97 4.38 14.30 8.18
C ILE A 97 3.00 14.19 8.81
N ARG A 98 2.37 15.33 9.14
CA ARG A 98 1.01 15.36 9.68
C ARG A 98 -0.02 14.80 8.70
N ALA A 99 0.03 15.21 7.44
CA ALA A 99 -0.88 14.69 6.40
C ALA A 99 -0.74 13.17 6.23
N MET A 100 0.48 12.65 6.25
CA MET A 100 0.71 11.20 6.25
C MET A 100 0.13 10.53 7.50
N CYS A 101 0.29 11.10 8.69
CA CYS A 101 -0.32 10.52 9.90
C CYS A 101 -1.85 10.52 9.81
N GLU A 102 -2.46 11.60 9.29
CA GLU A 102 -3.90 11.66 9.06
C GLU A 102 -4.39 10.61 8.05
N ASP A 103 -3.62 10.31 7.00
CA ASP A 103 -3.91 9.22 6.06
C ASP A 103 -4.00 7.86 6.80
N TYR A 104 -3.01 7.55 7.65
CA TYR A 104 -3.07 6.32 8.47
C TYR A 104 -4.18 6.33 9.53
N ARG A 105 -4.53 7.49 10.09
CA ARG A 105 -5.69 7.61 11.00
C ARG A 105 -7.00 7.35 10.26
N ALA A 106 -7.17 7.86 9.05
CA ALA A 106 -8.31 7.56 8.20
C ALA A 106 -8.37 6.07 7.86
N GLY A 107 -7.22 5.48 7.48
CA GLY A 107 -7.04 4.06 7.24
C GLY A 107 -7.45 3.17 8.43
N ALA A 108 -7.22 3.63 9.65
CA ALA A 108 -7.59 2.92 10.89
C ALA A 108 -9.03 3.14 11.34
N THR A 109 -9.75 4.09 10.73
CA THR A 109 -11.08 4.52 11.18
C THR A 109 -12.08 4.56 10.02
N ILE A 110 -12.21 5.71 9.35
CA ILE A 110 -13.27 5.95 8.38
C ILE A 110 -13.13 5.06 7.14
N ASP A 111 -11.91 4.78 6.68
CA ASP A 111 -11.70 3.92 5.50
C ASP A 111 -12.08 2.46 5.80
N LEU A 112 -11.76 1.97 7.01
CA LEU A 112 -12.21 0.66 7.46
C LEU A 112 -13.74 0.60 7.55
N ALA A 113 -14.38 1.63 8.11
CA ALA A 113 -15.84 1.71 8.18
C ALA A 113 -16.50 1.73 6.79
N HIS A 114 -15.88 2.42 5.81
CA HIS A 114 -16.35 2.38 4.43
C HIS A 114 -16.23 0.98 3.82
N ASP A 115 -15.09 0.31 4.00
CA ASP A 115 -14.89 -1.07 3.50
C ASP A 115 -15.89 -2.05 4.15
N GLU A 116 -16.12 -1.96 5.46
CA GLU A 116 -17.08 -2.80 6.17
C GLU A 116 -18.52 -2.58 5.65
N ALA A 117 -18.88 -1.33 5.34
CA ALA A 117 -20.17 -1.00 4.77
C ALA A 117 -20.35 -1.54 3.33
N ASP A 118 -19.30 -1.52 2.51
CA ASP A 118 -19.31 -2.15 1.18
C ASP A 118 -19.46 -3.67 1.29
N LEU A 119 -18.70 -4.29 2.19
CA LEU A 119 -18.72 -5.73 2.43
C LEU A 119 -20.10 -6.20 2.88
N ALA A 120 -20.70 -5.50 3.85
CA ALA A 120 -22.05 -5.81 4.36
C ALA A 120 -23.13 -5.65 3.28
N ALA A 121 -22.94 -4.71 2.35
CA ALA A 121 -23.83 -4.50 1.21
C ALA A 121 -23.57 -5.45 0.03
N GLY A 122 -22.53 -6.28 0.09
CA GLY A 122 -22.12 -7.16 -1.00
C GLY A 122 -21.63 -6.40 -2.24
N ARG A 123 -21.12 -5.17 -2.08
CA ARG A 123 -20.59 -4.36 -3.18
C ARG A 123 -19.25 -4.91 -3.65
N VAL A 124 -19.06 -4.91 -4.96
CA VAL A 124 -17.83 -5.35 -5.61
C VAL A 124 -17.42 -4.35 -6.68
N ILE A 125 -16.13 -4.32 -7.01
CA ILE A 125 -15.57 -3.54 -8.10
C ILE A 125 -16.05 -4.16 -9.42
N GLU A 126 -16.74 -3.37 -10.23
CA GLU A 126 -17.38 -3.85 -11.46
C GLU A 126 -16.40 -3.99 -12.63
N CYS A 127 -15.37 -3.14 -12.68
CA CYS A 127 -14.35 -3.19 -13.73
C CYS A 127 -13.37 -4.36 -13.51
N PRO A 128 -12.66 -4.81 -14.55
CA PRO A 128 -11.55 -5.74 -14.39
C PRO A 128 -10.52 -5.20 -13.39
N VAL A 129 -10.04 -6.08 -12.50
CA VAL A 129 -9.01 -5.76 -11.50
C VAL A 129 -7.81 -6.68 -11.68
N PHE A 130 -6.61 -6.12 -11.64
CA PHE A 130 -5.35 -6.84 -11.73
C PHE A 130 -4.42 -6.46 -10.57
N ALA A 131 -3.94 -7.45 -9.82
CA ALA A 131 -2.97 -7.24 -8.74
C ALA A 131 -1.55 -7.58 -9.18
N ILE A 132 -0.60 -6.70 -8.88
CA ILE A 132 0.84 -6.97 -9.01
C ILE A 132 1.42 -6.86 -7.60
N TRP A 133 2.24 -7.81 -7.16
CA TRP A 133 2.88 -7.75 -5.84
C TRP A 133 4.34 -8.20 -5.89
N GLY A 134 5.13 -7.79 -4.91
CA GLY A 134 6.51 -8.19 -4.79
C GLY A 134 6.62 -9.60 -4.23
N ALA A 135 7.39 -10.48 -4.89
CA ALA A 135 7.67 -11.82 -4.38
C ALA A 135 8.34 -11.79 -2.99
N HIS A 136 9.10 -10.72 -2.69
CA HIS A 136 9.79 -10.51 -1.41
C HIS A 136 9.07 -9.49 -0.49
N GLY A 137 7.86 -9.06 -0.88
CA GLY A 137 7.07 -8.02 -0.22
C GLY A 137 6.26 -8.50 0.99
N ILE A 138 5.49 -7.59 1.57
CA ILE A 138 4.60 -7.86 2.71
C ILE A 138 3.42 -8.77 2.30
N PRO A 139 2.80 -8.59 1.12
CA PRO A 139 1.67 -9.42 0.70
C PRO A 139 2.04 -10.87 0.33
N SER A 140 3.32 -11.19 0.08
CA SER A 140 3.74 -12.55 -0.31
C SER A 140 3.79 -13.57 0.84
N ARG A 141 3.56 -13.12 2.08
CA ARG A 141 3.58 -13.96 3.28
C ARG A 141 2.15 -14.18 3.79
N GLY A 142 1.54 -15.33 3.48
CA GLY A 142 0.22 -15.74 3.98
C GLY A 142 -0.77 -16.13 2.90
N VAL A 143 -2.05 -15.79 3.10
CA VAL A 143 -3.13 -15.86 2.10
C VAL A 143 -2.70 -15.07 0.86
N THR A 144 -2.92 -15.61 -0.35
CA THR A 144 -2.44 -14.93 -1.56
C THR A 144 -3.08 -13.55 -1.67
N PRO A 145 -2.40 -12.51 -2.19
CA PRO A 145 -3.01 -11.19 -2.35
C PRO A 145 -4.35 -11.26 -3.11
N LEU A 146 -4.45 -12.17 -4.07
CA LEU A 146 -5.68 -12.44 -4.83
C LEU A 146 -6.83 -12.88 -3.93
N ASP A 147 -6.59 -13.79 -2.99
CA ASP A 147 -7.63 -14.27 -2.06
C ASP A 147 -8.15 -13.12 -1.19
N ALA A 148 -7.27 -12.24 -0.69
CA ALA A 148 -7.66 -11.07 0.08
C ALA A 148 -8.50 -10.07 -0.74
N TRP A 149 -8.25 -9.98 -2.04
CA TRP A 149 -9.01 -9.12 -2.95
C TRP A 149 -10.37 -9.68 -3.35
N ARG A 150 -10.58 -11.01 -3.32
CA ARG A 150 -11.82 -11.64 -3.83
C ARG A 150 -13.11 -11.13 -3.20
N VAL A 151 -13.05 -10.59 -1.98
CA VAL A 151 -14.20 -9.97 -1.31
C VAL A 151 -14.74 -8.75 -2.08
N PHE A 152 -13.86 -7.97 -2.70
CA PHE A 152 -14.23 -6.80 -3.50
C PHE A 152 -14.02 -6.98 -5.00
N ALA A 153 -13.22 -7.96 -5.43
CA ALA A 153 -12.95 -8.25 -6.83
C ALA A 153 -12.98 -9.77 -7.07
N PRO A 154 -14.17 -10.39 -7.20
CA PRO A 154 -14.31 -11.85 -7.26
C PRO A 154 -13.57 -12.51 -8.43
N LYS A 155 -13.34 -11.75 -9.52
CA LYS A 155 -12.64 -12.19 -10.74
C LYS A 155 -11.23 -11.61 -10.85
N ILE A 156 -10.62 -11.22 -9.72
CA ILE A 156 -9.28 -10.63 -9.75
C ILE A 156 -8.25 -11.62 -10.30
N GLU A 157 -7.41 -11.12 -11.19
CA GLU A 157 -6.22 -11.79 -11.68
C GLU A 157 -4.98 -11.04 -11.19
N GLY A 158 -3.81 -11.65 -11.31
CA GLY A 158 -2.59 -10.97 -10.91
C GLY A 158 -1.37 -11.87 -10.93
N GLN A 159 -0.23 -11.26 -10.68
CA GLN A 159 1.05 -11.96 -10.64
C GLN A 159 2.04 -11.30 -9.68
N ALA A 160 2.94 -12.13 -9.15
CA ALA A 160 4.12 -11.65 -8.46
C ALA A 160 5.18 -11.15 -9.46
N VAL A 161 6.01 -10.21 -9.02
CA VAL A 161 7.26 -9.82 -9.69
C VAL A 161 8.42 -9.91 -8.71
N GLU A 162 9.63 -10.18 -9.20
CA GLU A 162 10.84 -10.24 -8.38
C GLU A 162 11.22 -8.83 -7.89
N ALA A 163 10.64 -8.44 -6.75
CA ALA A 163 10.79 -7.14 -6.08
C ALA A 163 10.37 -7.25 -4.60
N GLY A 164 10.73 -6.24 -3.81
CA GLY A 164 10.07 -5.91 -2.56
C GLY A 164 8.77 -5.12 -2.79
N HIS A 165 8.49 -4.12 -1.97
CA HIS A 165 7.27 -3.31 -2.06
C HIS A 165 7.27 -2.34 -3.26
N PHE A 166 8.43 -1.81 -3.65
CA PHE A 166 8.53 -0.70 -4.60
C PHE A 166 8.69 -1.21 -6.03
N LEU A 167 7.68 -1.92 -6.53
CA LEU A 167 7.71 -2.66 -7.80
C LEU A 167 8.26 -1.83 -8.98
N CYS A 168 7.82 -0.57 -9.09
CA CYS A 168 8.22 0.33 -10.16
C CYS A 168 9.69 0.79 -10.08
N GLU A 169 10.30 0.75 -8.90
CA GLU A 169 11.69 1.14 -8.69
C GLU A 169 12.62 -0.08 -8.67
N GLU A 170 12.17 -1.19 -8.08
CA GLU A 170 12.94 -2.42 -7.93
C GLU A 170 12.94 -3.29 -9.21
N ASN A 171 11.82 -3.35 -9.92
CA ASN A 171 11.69 -4.13 -11.15
C ASN A 171 10.76 -3.43 -12.16
N PRO A 172 11.18 -2.27 -12.70
CA PRO A 172 10.37 -1.47 -13.61
C PRO A 172 9.96 -2.25 -14.86
N GLU A 173 10.84 -3.10 -15.40
CA GLU A 173 10.58 -3.85 -16.64
C GLU A 173 9.48 -4.89 -16.46
N ALA A 174 9.54 -5.72 -15.41
CA ALA A 174 8.51 -6.71 -15.14
C ALA A 174 7.18 -6.04 -14.76
N THR A 175 7.23 -4.96 -13.99
CA THR A 175 6.05 -4.17 -13.61
C THR A 175 5.38 -3.55 -14.83
N LEU A 176 6.15 -2.93 -15.73
CA LEU A 176 5.63 -2.36 -16.97
C LEU A 176 5.02 -3.42 -17.87
N LYS A 177 5.70 -4.57 -18.06
CA LYS A 177 5.18 -5.68 -18.85
C LYS A 177 3.84 -6.20 -18.33
N ALA A 178 3.72 -6.31 -17.00
CA ALA A 178 2.48 -6.74 -16.34
C ALA A 178 1.35 -5.72 -16.59
N LEU A 179 1.63 -4.44 -16.41
CA LEU A 179 0.67 -3.36 -16.64
C LEU A 179 0.23 -3.29 -18.10
N GLN A 180 1.16 -3.37 -19.06
CA GLN A 180 0.85 -3.37 -20.49
C GLN A 180 0.00 -4.59 -20.88
N GLY A 181 0.33 -5.78 -20.37
CA GLY A 181 -0.47 -6.98 -20.63
C GLY A 181 -1.93 -6.86 -20.17
N PHE A 182 -2.19 -6.06 -19.13
CA PHE A 182 -3.53 -5.85 -18.60
C PHE A 182 -4.26 -4.63 -19.19
N LEU A 183 -3.56 -3.52 -19.40
CA LEU A 183 -4.14 -2.24 -19.84
C LEU A 183 -4.26 -2.11 -21.36
N GLY A 184 -3.40 -2.79 -22.13
CA GLY A 184 -3.31 -2.65 -23.58
C GLY A 184 -2.16 -1.76 -24.02
#